data_AF-A0A1G0YB16-F1
#
_entry.id   AF-A0A1G0YB16-F1
#
_cell.length_a   1.000
_cell.length_b   1.000
_cell.length_c   1.000
_cell.angle_alpha   90.00
_cell.angle_beta   90.00
_cell.angle_gamma   90.00
#
_symmetry.space_group_name_H-M   'P 1'
#
loop_
_entity.id
_entity.type
_entity.pdbx_description
1 polymer ?
#
loop_
_entity_poly.entity_id
_entity_poly.type
_entity_poly.pdbx_seq_one_letter_code
_entity_poly.pdbx_strand_id
1 'polypeptide(L)'
;MQNDDMITGLERKPNLAVLPDQLLLLSRGFSCLFWSIPLGLLLFAMVPQIQVLRYFQMPSFLIGLMTGYWGLILLRKAGPITPHWPALIHRGLAIIFFQLYLAPFIQWWRVMPGVPYYFYNTAAFYLCTTWGLFLVNQLAGEAGRALHQSSFELETHLFRWASLAFMLAPLLGILVMAGYASHQYESPVWLELVRLGQLLPRWVFIPLLLPFTLTMATAWKAKEHGLSALKRSAKLPALSES
;
A
#
# COMPACT_ATOMS: atom_id res chain seq x y z
N MET A 1 -14.34 -44.46 -23.79
CA MET A 1 -13.63 -43.25 -23.30
C MET A 1 -14.50 -42.62 -22.22
N GLN A 2 -14.68 -43.10 -20.99
CA GLN A 2 -13.93 -43.91 -20.03
C GLN A 2 -12.64 -43.27 -19.50
N ASN A 3 -12.76 -42.81 -18.25
CA ASN A 3 -11.75 -42.54 -17.22
C ASN A 3 -10.76 -41.40 -17.46
N ASP A 4 -11.08 -40.21 -16.92
CA ASP A 4 -10.06 -39.33 -16.34
C ASP A 4 -10.58 -38.44 -15.17
N ASP A 5 -11.71 -38.80 -14.54
CA ASP A 5 -12.27 -38.06 -13.39
C ASP A 5 -11.82 -38.60 -12.02
N MET A 6 -10.75 -39.40 -11.98
CA MET A 6 -10.42 -40.20 -10.79
C MET A 6 -9.06 -39.87 -10.16
N ILE A 7 -8.60 -38.62 -10.20
CA ILE A 7 -7.53 -38.13 -9.31
C ILE A 7 -7.84 -36.69 -8.89
N THR A 8 -8.63 -36.52 -7.82
CA THR A 8 -8.46 -35.53 -6.73
C THR A 8 -9.74 -35.49 -5.88
N GLY A 9 -10.09 -36.64 -5.30
CA GLY A 9 -11.04 -36.74 -4.20
C GLY A 9 -10.47 -36.15 -2.91
N LEU A 10 -10.13 -34.86 -2.90
CA LEU A 10 -10.08 -34.10 -1.66
C LEU A 10 -11.52 -33.75 -1.31
N GLU A 11 -12.11 -34.57 -0.46
CA GLU A 11 -13.39 -34.31 0.21
C GLU A 11 -13.51 -32.83 0.56
N ARG A 12 -14.39 -32.15 -0.16
CA ARG A 12 -14.61 -30.71 -0.05
C ARG A 12 -15.34 -30.46 1.28
N LYS A 13 -14.60 -30.22 2.37
CA LYS A 13 -15.19 -29.81 3.65
C LYS A 13 -15.93 -28.47 3.43
N PRO A 14 -17.27 -28.43 3.59
CA PRO A 14 -18.13 -27.36 3.05
C PRO A 14 -18.03 -26.00 3.75
N ASN A 15 -17.09 -25.81 4.68
CA ASN A 15 -17.04 -24.62 5.55
C ASN A 15 -15.78 -23.75 5.40
N LEU A 16 -14.87 -24.03 4.46
CA LEU A 16 -13.75 -23.16 4.12
C LEU A 16 -13.84 -22.76 2.65
N ALA A 17 -14.31 -21.54 2.39
CA ALA A 17 -14.42 -20.98 1.04
C ALA A 17 -13.04 -20.76 0.36
N VAL A 18 -11.94 -20.87 1.10
CA VAL A 18 -10.57 -20.54 0.66
C VAL A 18 -9.64 -21.72 0.88
N LEU A 19 -8.86 -22.09 -0.15
CA LEU A 19 -7.95 -23.23 -0.09
C LEU A 19 -6.71 -22.93 0.78
N PRO A 20 -6.08 -23.95 1.40
CA PRO A 20 -4.85 -23.78 2.20
C PRO A 20 -3.73 -23.05 1.46
N ASP A 21 -3.50 -23.36 0.19
CA ASP A 21 -2.45 -22.71 -0.63
C ASP A 21 -2.75 -21.22 -0.84
N GLN A 22 -4.03 -20.88 -1.02
CA GLN A 22 -4.47 -19.50 -1.17
C GLN A 22 -4.24 -18.71 0.13
N LEU A 23 -4.49 -19.32 1.29
CA LEU A 23 -4.24 -18.72 2.61
C LEU A 23 -2.76 -18.45 2.84
N LEU A 24 -1.88 -19.36 2.40
CA LEU A 24 -0.43 -19.18 2.48
C LEU A 24 0.03 -18.02 1.59
N LEU A 25 -0.44 -17.96 0.33
CA LEU A 25 -0.13 -16.88 -0.60
C LEU A 25 -0.67 -15.53 -0.12
N LEU A 26 -1.87 -15.51 0.46
CA LEU A 26 -2.48 -14.34 1.09
C LEU A 26 -1.59 -13.81 2.22
N SER A 27 -1.18 -14.68 3.15
CA SER A 27 -0.32 -14.32 4.27
C SER A 27 1.04 -13.80 3.80
N ARG A 28 1.68 -14.46 2.83
CA ARG A 28 2.95 -14.02 2.25
C ARG A 28 2.81 -12.68 1.53
N GLY A 29 1.75 -12.48 0.75
CA GLY A 29 1.48 -11.23 0.05
C GLY A 29 1.33 -10.05 1.01
N PHE A 30 0.52 -10.20 2.07
CA PHE A 30 0.40 -9.18 3.11
C PHE A 30 1.68 -8.97 3.92
N SER A 31 2.48 -10.01 4.14
CA SER A 31 3.80 -9.85 4.78
C SER A 31 4.74 -9.02 3.91
N CYS A 32 4.75 -9.21 2.60
CA CYS A 32 5.53 -8.37 1.68
C CYS A 32 5.01 -6.93 1.67
N LEU A 33 3.70 -6.71 1.63
CA LEU A 33 3.10 -5.37 1.73
C LEU A 33 3.45 -4.69 3.06
N PHE A 34 3.38 -5.42 4.17
CA PHE A 34 3.77 -4.91 5.49
C PHE A 34 5.20 -4.40 5.47
N TRP A 35 6.16 -5.16 4.93
CA TRP A 35 7.57 -4.77 4.87
C TRP A 35 7.88 -3.71 3.81
N SER A 36 7.06 -3.61 2.76
CA SER A 36 7.22 -2.60 1.71
C SER A 36 7.11 -1.17 2.25
N ILE A 37 6.24 -0.96 3.24
CA ILE A 37 5.96 0.36 3.83
C ILE A 37 7.13 0.90 4.65
N PRO A 38 7.63 0.21 5.71
CA PRO A 38 8.74 0.70 6.51
C PRO A 38 10.04 0.74 5.70
N LEU A 39 10.28 -0.22 4.79
CA LEU A 39 11.44 -0.16 3.89
C LEU A 39 11.36 1.06 2.96
N GLY A 40 10.19 1.32 2.37
CA GLY A 40 9.95 2.49 1.54
C GLY A 40 10.19 3.79 2.32
N LEU A 41 9.61 3.92 3.52
CA LEU A 41 9.78 5.09 4.38
C LEU A 41 11.22 5.30 4.85
N LEU A 42 11.88 4.25 5.33
CA LEU A 42 13.25 4.31 5.83
C LEU A 42 14.20 4.77 4.72
N LEU A 43 14.09 4.16 3.54
CA LEU A 43 14.95 4.49 2.40
C LEU A 43 14.61 5.86 1.80
N PHE A 44 13.34 6.27 1.86
CA PHE A 44 12.93 7.63 1.50
C PHE A 44 13.53 8.69 2.43
N ALA A 45 13.62 8.39 3.73
CA ALA A 45 14.13 9.30 4.75
C ALA A 45 15.67 9.34 4.81
N MET A 46 16.35 8.20 4.65
CA MET A 46 17.80 8.09 4.87
C MET A 46 18.64 8.72 3.75
N VAL A 47 18.04 9.09 2.62
CA VAL A 47 18.74 9.63 1.43
C VAL A 47 20.00 8.83 0.99
N PRO A 48 20.13 7.48 1.17
CA PRO A 48 21.23 6.80 0.52
C PRO A 48 20.91 6.79 -0.97
N GLN A 49 21.68 7.53 -1.75
CA GLN A 49 21.67 7.39 -3.20
C GLN A 49 22.39 6.09 -3.52
N ILE A 50 21.66 5.12 -4.06
CA ILE A 50 22.30 3.91 -4.59
C ILE A 50 22.88 4.30 -5.94
N GLN A 51 24.21 4.42 -5.98
CA GLN A 51 24.95 4.61 -7.22
C GLN A 51 25.03 3.26 -7.94
N VAL A 52 24.00 2.93 -8.73
CA VAL A 52 23.97 1.67 -9.50
C VAL A 52 24.94 1.74 -10.68
N LEU A 53 25.06 2.91 -11.30
CA LEU A 53 26.00 3.21 -12.36
C LEU A 53 26.60 4.60 -12.10
N ARG A 54 27.82 4.88 -12.59
CA ARG A 54 28.54 6.15 -12.36
C ARG A 54 27.72 7.41 -12.69
N TYR A 55 26.67 7.27 -13.52
CA TYR A 55 25.76 8.34 -13.94
C TYR A 55 24.28 8.12 -13.54
N PHE A 56 23.90 6.95 -13.01
CA PHE A 56 22.49 6.63 -12.73
C PHE A 56 22.25 6.45 -11.24
N GLN A 57 21.64 7.48 -10.64
CA GLN A 57 21.22 7.49 -9.23
C GLN A 57 19.77 6.99 -9.14
N MET A 58 19.58 5.77 -8.65
CA MET A 58 18.25 5.26 -8.37
C MET A 58 17.81 5.69 -6.96
N PRO A 59 16.58 6.23 -6.80
CA PRO A 59 16.03 6.46 -5.47
C PRO A 59 15.94 5.14 -4.69
N SER A 60 16.52 5.08 -3.49
CA SER A 60 16.59 3.85 -2.71
C SER A 60 15.22 3.30 -2.29
N PHE A 61 14.22 4.17 -2.13
CA PHE A 61 12.85 3.76 -1.79
C PHE A 61 12.19 2.86 -2.86
N LEU A 62 12.77 2.75 -4.07
CA LEU A 62 12.35 1.79 -5.09
C LEU A 62 12.37 0.35 -4.56
N ILE A 63 13.26 0.01 -3.62
CA ILE A 63 13.29 -1.33 -2.99
C ILE A 63 11.98 -1.61 -2.25
N GLY A 64 11.45 -0.61 -1.54
CA GLY A 64 10.14 -0.70 -0.89
C GLY A 64 9.03 -0.92 -1.91
N LEU A 65 9.01 -0.15 -3.00
CA LEU A 65 8.03 -0.29 -4.08
C LEU A 65 8.07 -1.66 -4.76
N MET A 66 9.27 -2.18 -5.03
CA MET A 66 9.47 -3.52 -5.61
C MET A 66 8.97 -4.62 -4.68
N THR A 67 9.22 -4.47 -3.38
CA THR A 67 8.70 -5.41 -2.36
C THR A 67 7.17 -5.37 -2.32
N GLY A 68 6.57 -4.18 -2.42
CA GLY A 68 5.13 -4.01 -2.51
C GLY A 68 4.54 -4.63 -3.77
N TYR A 69 5.21 -4.44 -4.92
CA TYR A 69 4.84 -5.05 -6.20
C TYR A 69 4.81 -6.57 -6.09
N TRP A 70 5.86 -7.17 -5.54
CA TRP A 70 5.93 -8.61 -5.32
C TRP A 70 4.80 -9.10 -4.39
N GLY A 71 4.50 -8.34 -3.34
CA GLY A 71 3.35 -8.59 -2.46
C GLY A 71 2.03 -8.66 -3.22
N LEU A 72 1.75 -7.69 -4.10
CA LEU A 72 0.53 -7.69 -4.92
C LEU A 72 0.50 -8.85 -5.92
N ILE A 73 1.64 -9.25 -6.49
CA ILE A 73 1.72 -10.43 -7.37
C ILE A 73 1.39 -11.71 -6.60
N LEU A 74 1.87 -11.85 -5.36
CA LEU A 74 1.50 -12.98 -4.49
C LEU A 74 0.00 -12.99 -4.18
N LEU A 75 -0.58 -11.83 -3.87
CA LEU A 75 -2.04 -11.70 -3.68
C LEU A 75 -2.83 -12.01 -4.95
N ARG A 76 -2.29 -11.70 -6.14
CA ARG A 76 -2.90 -12.07 -7.42
C ARG A 76 -2.91 -13.59 -7.62
N LYS A 77 -1.80 -14.24 -7.28
CA LYS A 77 -1.65 -15.70 -7.36
C LYS A 77 -2.55 -16.45 -6.38
N ALA A 78 -2.94 -15.83 -5.27
CA ALA A 78 -3.92 -16.40 -4.34
C ALA A 78 -5.31 -16.59 -4.99
N GLY A 79 -5.57 -15.99 -6.15
CA GLY A 79 -6.83 -16.11 -6.88
C GLY A 79 -7.92 -15.16 -6.38
N PRO A 80 -9.09 -15.13 -7.05
CA PRO A 80 -10.21 -14.29 -6.66
C PRO A 80 -10.85 -14.83 -5.38
N ILE A 81 -10.64 -14.17 -4.25
CA ILE A 81 -11.25 -14.54 -2.97
C ILE A 81 -12.62 -13.85 -2.80
N THR A 82 -12.76 -12.65 -3.35
CA THR A 82 -14.02 -11.90 -3.43
C THR A 82 -14.22 -11.34 -4.84
N PRO A 83 -15.45 -10.96 -5.25
CA PRO A 83 -15.71 -10.43 -6.59
C PRO A 83 -14.89 -9.18 -6.94
N HIS A 84 -14.59 -8.34 -5.95
CA HIS A 84 -13.83 -7.09 -6.14
C HIS A 84 -12.30 -7.30 -6.11
N TRP A 85 -11.83 -8.46 -5.64
CA TRP A 85 -10.42 -8.75 -5.42
C TRP A 85 -9.52 -8.51 -6.65
N PRO A 86 -9.85 -9.02 -7.86
CA PRO A 86 -9.00 -8.80 -9.02
C PRO A 86 -8.89 -7.33 -9.39
N ALA A 87 -9.99 -6.57 -9.32
CA ALA A 87 -10.01 -5.15 -9.66
C ALA A 87 -9.12 -4.33 -8.71
N LEU A 88 -9.15 -4.64 -7.41
CA LEU A 88 -8.31 -3.96 -6.42
C LEU A 88 -6.82 -4.24 -6.64
N ILE A 89 -6.46 -5.48 -6.97
CA ILE A 89 -5.08 -5.84 -7.28
C ILE A 89 -4.59 -5.12 -8.54
N HIS A 90 -5.39 -5.08 -9.61
CA HIS A 90 -5.01 -4.36 -10.82
C HIS A 90 -4.80 -2.86 -10.56
N ARG A 91 -5.69 -2.24 -9.77
CA ARG A 91 -5.53 -0.85 -9.32
C ARG A 91 -4.24 -0.66 -8.51
N GLY A 92 -3.94 -1.59 -7.58
CA GLY A 92 -2.71 -1.55 -6.81
C GLY A 92 -1.45 -1.66 -7.67
N LEU A 93 -1.44 -2.57 -8.65
CA LEU A 93 -0.33 -2.72 -9.59
C LEU A 93 -0.13 -1.46 -10.45
N ALA A 94 -1.23 -0.88 -10.96
CA ALA A 94 -1.18 0.37 -11.71
C ALA A 94 -0.60 1.52 -10.86
N ILE A 95 -1.00 1.61 -9.59
CA ILE A 95 -0.49 2.64 -8.66
C ILE A 95 1.01 2.48 -8.41
N ILE A 96 1.48 1.25 -8.21
CA ILE A 96 2.93 1.02 -8.06
C ILE A 96 3.67 1.41 -9.34
N PHE A 97 3.14 1.07 -10.51
CA PHE A 97 3.73 1.48 -11.78
C PHE A 97 3.82 3.00 -11.92
N PHE A 98 2.77 3.74 -11.56
CA PHE A 98 2.80 5.20 -11.52
C PHE A 98 3.83 5.73 -10.51
N GLN A 99 3.93 5.14 -9.32
CA GLN A 99 4.93 5.53 -8.33
C GLN A 99 6.36 5.29 -8.84
N LEU A 100 6.62 4.21 -9.58
CA LEU A 100 7.93 3.95 -10.21
C LEU A 100 8.27 5.00 -11.27
N TYR A 101 7.30 5.36 -12.11
CA TYR A 101 7.46 6.43 -13.10
C TYR A 101 7.73 7.79 -12.44
N LEU A 102 7.02 8.09 -11.35
CA LEU A 102 7.09 9.38 -10.65
C LEU A 102 8.29 9.48 -9.68
N ALA A 103 8.93 8.36 -9.34
CA ALA A 103 10.04 8.30 -8.40
C ALA A 103 11.22 9.28 -8.67
N PRO A 104 11.76 9.41 -9.90
CA PRO A 104 12.88 10.32 -10.17
C PRO A 104 12.53 11.79 -9.94
N PHE A 105 11.27 12.18 -10.10
CA PHE A 105 10.83 13.57 -9.94
C PHE A 105 10.98 14.10 -8.52
N ILE A 106 10.87 13.21 -7.52
CA ILE A 106 11.12 13.57 -6.12
C ILE A 106 12.55 14.07 -5.95
N GLN A 107 13.51 13.39 -6.59
CA GLN A 107 14.92 13.76 -6.49
C GLN A 107 15.20 15.03 -7.30
N TRP A 108 14.63 15.16 -8.50
CA TRP A 108 14.79 16.37 -9.32
C TRP A 108 14.18 17.60 -8.65
N TRP A 109 13.03 17.45 -7.98
CA TRP A 109 12.42 18.54 -7.23
C TRP A 109 13.26 18.97 -6.03
N ARG A 110 13.94 18.04 -5.34
CA ARG A 110 14.90 18.39 -4.26
C ARG A 110 16.06 19.24 -4.76
N VAL A 111 16.56 18.97 -5.96
CA VAL A 111 17.70 19.72 -6.55
C VAL A 111 17.23 21.02 -7.19
N MET A 112 16.06 21.02 -7.84
CA MET A 112 15.51 22.15 -8.58
C MET A 112 14.05 22.43 -8.15
N PRO A 113 13.82 22.94 -6.92
CA PRO A 113 12.47 23.14 -6.39
C PRO A 113 11.69 24.26 -7.10
N GLY A 114 12.39 25.15 -7.82
CA GLY A 114 11.82 26.27 -8.57
C GLY A 114 11.15 25.89 -9.90
N VAL A 115 11.20 24.61 -10.31
CA VAL A 115 10.62 24.15 -11.57
C VAL A 115 9.23 23.55 -11.33
N PRO A 116 8.13 24.18 -11.80
CA PRO A 116 6.76 23.74 -11.51
C PRO A 116 6.47 22.31 -11.99
N TYR A 117 7.07 21.90 -13.10
CA TYR A 117 6.93 20.55 -13.64
C TYR A 117 7.34 19.45 -12.63
N TYR A 118 8.45 19.64 -11.91
CA TYR A 118 8.91 18.67 -10.91
C TYR A 118 8.04 18.68 -9.66
N PHE A 119 7.51 19.85 -9.29
CA PHE A 119 6.53 19.98 -8.21
C PHE A 119 5.26 19.17 -8.49
N TYR A 120 4.63 19.34 -9.65
CA TYR A 120 3.38 18.62 -9.98
C TYR A 120 3.57 17.10 -10.02
N ASN A 121 4.67 16.61 -10.57
CA ASN A 121 4.96 15.18 -10.58
C ASN A 121 5.24 14.63 -9.16
N THR A 122 5.90 15.42 -8.31
CA THR A 122 6.10 15.06 -6.90
C THR A 122 4.77 15.03 -6.14
N ALA A 123 3.90 16.01 -6.35
CA ALA A 123 2.55 16.02 -5.79
C ALA A 123 1.73 14.80 -6.24
N ALA A 124 1.81 14.44 -7.53
CA ALA A 124 1.20 13.22 -8.07
C ALA A 124 1.74 11.96 -7.39
N PHE A 125 3.04 11.90 -7.06
CA PHE A 125 3.63 10.76 -6.32
C PHE A 125 3.01 10.63 -4.93
N TYR A 126 2.84 11.75 -4.20
CA TYR A 126 2.19 11.75 -2.89
C TYR A 126 0.72 11.31 -2.96
N LEU A 127 -0.01 11.74 -3.98
CA LEU A 127 -1.38 11.28 -4.23
C LEU A 127 -1.42 9.77 -4.54
N CYS A 128 -0.51 9.28 -5.38
CA CYS A 128 -0.38 7.85 -5.65
C CYS A 128 -0.03 7.05 -4.39
N THR A 129 0.82 7.59 -3.51
CA THR A 129 1.18 6.96 -2.24
C THR A 129 -0.03 6.87 -1.32
N THR A 130 -0.75 7.97 -1.15
CA THR A 130 -2.01 8.03 -0.39
C THR A 130 -3.02 7.00 -0.89
N TRP A 131 -3.21 6.94 -2.21
CA TRP A 131 -4.13 5.98 -2.83
C TRP A 131 -3.64 4.54 -2.69
N GLY A 132 -2.33 4.30 -2.73
CA GLY A 132 -1.73 3.00 -2.44
C GLY A 132 -2.04 2.51 -1.03
N LEU A 133 -1.88 3.37 -0.02
CA LEU A 133 -2.25 3.04 1.37
C LEU A 133 -3.75 2.74 1.49
N PHE A 134 -4.59 3.54 0.85
CA PHE A 134 -6.04 3.31 0.80
C PHE A 134 -6.37 1.92 0.22
N LEU A 135 -5.74 1.54 -0.90
CA LEU A 135 -5.94 0.24 -1.54
C LEU A 135 -5.45 -0.94 -0.70
N VAL A 136 -4.32 -0.80 0.00
CA VAL A 136 -3.83 -1.86 0.89
C VAL A 136 -4.82 -2.10 2.04
N ASN A 137 -5.35 -1.04 2.66
CA ASN A 137 -6.39 -1.18 3.68
C ASN A 137 -7.68 -1.80 3.10
N GLN A 138 -8.05 -1.44 1.88
CA GLN A 138 -9.21 -2.04 1.21
C GLN A 138 -9.02 -3.54 0.91
N LEU A 139 -7.83 -3.94 0.43
CA LEU A 139 -7.47 -5.35 0.23
C LEU A 139 -7.51 -6.12 1.56
N ALA A 140 -7.00 -5.54 2.64
CA ALA A 140 -7.08 -6.15 3.97
C ALA A 140 -8.53 -6.36 4.42
N GLY A 141 -9.41 -5.39 4.17
CA GLY A 141 -10.85 -5.52 4.47
C GLY A 141 -11.54 -6.63 3.66
N GLU A 142 -11.25 -6.74 2.35
CA GLU A 142 -11.75 -7.83 1.51
C GLU A 142 -11.25 -9.20 1.99
N ALA A 143 -9.98 -9.29 2.42
CA ALA A 143 -9.44 -10.50 3.02
C ALA A 143 -10.15 -10.83 4.35
N GLY A 144 -10.48 -9.82 5.17
CA GLY A 144 -11.28 -9.98 6.38
C GLY A 144 -12.68 -10.52 6.10
N ARG A 145 -13.35 -9.98 5.07
CA ARG A 145 -14.68 -10.42 4.64
C ARG A 145 -14.68 -11.87 4.19
N ALA A 146 -13.68 -12.27 3.40
CA ALA A 146 -13.51 -13.65 2.96
C ALA A 146 -13.25 -14.64 4.11
N LEU A 147 -12.63 -14.18 5.19
CA LEU A 147 -12.35 -14.96 6.40
C LEU A 147 -13.47 -14.86 7.46
N HIS A 148 -14.60 -14.24 7.12
CA HIS A 148 -15.74 -13.99 7.99
C HIS A 148 -15.38 -13.29 9.32
N GLN A 149 -14.46 -12.32 9.27
CA GLN A 149 -14.01 -11.52 10.43
C GLN A 149 -14.64 -10.11 10.38
N SER A 150 -15.88 -9.96 10.85
CA SER A 150 -16.64 -8.68 10.77
C SER A 150 -15.98 -7.53 11.53
N SER A 151 -15.38 -7.78 12.70
CA SER A 151 -14.66 -6.75 13.45
C SER A 151 -13.46 -6.19 12.69
N PHE A 152 -12.77 -7.05 11.92
CA PHE A 152 -11.61 -6.64 11.12
C PHE A 152 -12.03 -5.83 9.88
N GLU A 153 -13.20 -6.12 9.30
CA GLU A 153 -13.78 -5.32 8.22
C GLU A 153 -14.09 -3.89 8.67
N LEU A 154 -14.69 -3.71 9.85
CA LEU A 154 -14.96 -2.37 10.40
C LEU A 154 -13.67 -1.60 10.71
N GLU A 155 -12.67 -2.28 11.30
CA GLU A 155 -11.37 -1.68 11.61
C GLU A 155 -10.65 -1.20 10.34
N THR A 156 -10.58 -2.06 9.32
CA THR A 156 -9.94 -1.71 8.03
C THR A 156 -10.69 -0.60 7.30
N HIS A 157 -12.02 -0.54 7.40
CA HIS A 157 -12.83 0.55 6.85
C HIS A 157 -12.49 1.89 7.51
N LEU A 158 -12.38 1.92 8.85
CA LEU A 158 -11.99 3.12 9.59
C LEU A 158 -10.58 3.57 9.21
N PHE A 159 -9.61 2.64 9.21
CA PHE A 159 -8.21 2.97 8.93
C PHE A 159 -7.99 3.43 7.51
N ARG A 160 -8.78 2.92 6.56
CA ARG A 160 -8.78 3.38 5.17
C ARG A 160 -9.12 4.87 5.06
N TRP A 161 -10.21 5.29 5.71
CA TRP A 161 -10.63 6.70 5.69
C TRP A 161 -9.74 7.60 6.52
N ALA A 162 -9.30 7.12 7.69
CA ALA A 162 -8.34 7.83 8.53
C ALA A 162 -7.04 8.09 7.77
N SER A 163 -6.52 7.08 7.06
CA SER A 163 -5.28 7.22 6.29
C SER A 163 -5.41 8.25 5.18
N LEU A 164 -6.55 8.25 4.48
CA LEU A 164 -6.85 9.25 3.45
C LEU A 164 -6.93 10.67 4.05
N ALA A 165 -7.65 10.81 5.17
CA ALA A 165 -7.81 12.08 5.86
C ALA A 165 -6.47 12.65 6.35
N PHE A 166 -5.64 11.83 7.01
CA PHE A 166 -4.33 12.26 7.52
C PHE A 166 -3.34 12.63 6.41
N MET A 167 -3.43 12.01 5.24
CA MET A 167 -2.58 12.38 4.09
C MET A 167 -3.08 13.62 3.37
N LEU A 168 -4.41 13.76 3.17
CA LEU A 168 -4.99 14.85 2.38
C LEU A 168 -5.18 16.15 3.18
N ALA A 169 -5.54 16.07 4.46
CA ALA A 169 -5.77 17.25 5.30
C ALA A 169 -4.58 18.24 5.31
N PRO A 170 -3.32 17.82 5.55
CA PRO A 170 -2.20 18.77 5.50
C PRO A 170 -1.96 19.32 4.10
N LEU A 171 -2.14 18.52 3.04
CA LEU A 171 -2.02 18.99 1.66
C LEU A 171 -3.06 20.07 1.32
N LEU A 172 -4.31 19.84 1.71
CA LEU A 172 -5.40 20.81 1.52
C LEU A 172 -5.17 22.08 2.35
N GLY A 173 -4.71 21.94 3.59
CA GLY A 173 -4.36 23.09 4.44
C GLY A 173 -3.27 23.96 3.81
N ILE A 174 -2.19 23.34 3.30
CA ILE A 174 -1.11 24.05 2.61
C ILE A 174 -1.63 24.71 1.32
N LEU A 175 -2.48 24.04 0.55
CA LEU A 175 -3.08 24.59 -0.67
C LEU A 175 -3.95 25.83 -0.40
N VAL A 176 -4.79 25.79 0.63
CA VAL A 176 -5.63 26.92 1.04
C VAL A 176 -4.76 28.10 1.50
N MET A 177 -3.75 27.83 2.33
CA MET A 177 -2.83 28.87 2.80
C MET A 177 -2.01 29.48 1.65
N ALA A 178 -1.54 28.67 0.71
CA ALA A 178 -0.81 29.15 -0.47
C ALA A 178 -1.71 29.96 -1.40
N GLY A 179 -2.97 29.56 -1.59
CA GLY A 179 -3.94 30.32 -2.36
C GLY A 179 -4.23 31.69 -1.74
N TYR A 180 -4.39 31.73 -0.42
CA TYR A 180 -4.57 32.99 0.32
C TYR A 180 -3.34 33.90 0.20
N ALA A 181 -2.14 33.36 0.41
CA ALA A 181 -0.89 34.11 0.29
C ALA A 181 -0.65 34.61 -1.15
N SER A 182 -0.92 33.77 -2.15
CA SER A 182 -0.81 34.12 -3.57
C SER A 182 -1.71 35.29 -3.93
N HIS A 183 -2.94 35.31 -3.42
CA HIS A 183 -3.85 36.43 -3.59
C HIS A 183 -3.36 37.71 -2.90
N GLN A 184 -2.76 37.60 -1.70
CA GLN A 184 -2.28 38.76 -0.94
C GLN A 184 -0.99 39.37 -1.51
N TYR A 185 -0.07 38.56 -2.02
CA TYR A 185 1.27 38.98 -2.46
C TYR A 185 1.43 39.05 -3.98
N GLU A 186 0.35 38.82 -4.74
CA GLU A 186 0.35 38.73 -6.22
C GLU A 186 1.42 37.77 -6.77
N SER A 187 1.78 36.76 -5.98
CA SER A 187 2.79 35.76 -6.32
C SER A 187 2.12 34.49 -6.86
N PRO A 188 2.81 33.70 -7.71
CA PRO A 188 2.21 32.47 -8.23
C PRO A 188 2.07 31.41 -7.12
N VAL A 189 0.91 30.74 -7.05
CA VAL A 189 0.56 29.75 -6.01
C VAL A 189 1.64 28.70 -5.78
N TRP A 190 2.26 28.19 -6.84
CA TRP A 190 3.29 27.16 -6.72
C TRP A 190 4.53 27.63 -5.94
N LEU A 191 4.88 28.92 -6.04
CA LEU A 191 6.01 29.50 -5.32
C LEU A 191 5.71 29.58 -3.82
N GLU A 192 4.48 29.97 -3.47
CA GLU A 192 4.03 29.97 -2.07
C GLU A 192 3.93 28.56 -1.50
N LEU A 193 3.52 27.56 -2.30
CA LEU A 193 3.56 26.15 -1.89
C LEU A 193 4.97 25.68 -1.54
N VAL A 194 5.97 26.05 -2.35
CA VAL A 194 7.37 25.71 -2.08
C VAL A 194 7.86 26.42 -0.81
N ARG A 195 7.53 27.70 -0.62
CA ARG A 195 7.90 28.46 0.59
C ARG A 195 7.26 27.90 1.86
N LEU A 196 5.95 27.70 1.85
CA LEU A 196 5.23 27.10 2.97
C LEU A 196 5.74 25.70 3.26
N GLY A 197 6.04 24.93 2.20
CA GLY A 197 6.72 23.63 2.23
C GLY A 197 7.99 23.62 3.08
N GLN A 198 8.83 24.65 2.94
CA GLN A 198 10.08 24.80 3.69
C GLN A 198 9.89 25.30 5.12
N LEU A 199 8.81 26.01 5.38
CA LEU A 199 8.44 26.54 6.71
C LEU A 199 7.71 25.53 7.58
N LEU A 200 7.30 24.38 7.03
CA LEU A 200 6.60 23.35 7.78
C LEU A 200 7.47 22.87 8.96
N PRO A 201 7.00 23.01 10.19
CA PRO A 201 7.76 22.57 11.34
C PRO A 201 7.83 21.04 11.36
N ARG A 202 8.97 20.51 11.82
CA ARG A 202 9.27 19.07 11.76
C ARG A 202 8.24 18.17 12.46
N TRP A 203 7.50 18.70 13.43
CA TRP A 203 6.46 17.94 14.13
C TRP A 203 5.27 17.60 13.23
N VAL A 204 5.04 18.31 12.11
CA VAL A 204 3.97 17.98 11.15
C VAL A 204 4.22 16.64 10.45
N PHE A 205 5.46 16.14 10.44
CA PHE A 205 5.75 14.80 9.94
C PHE A 205 5.18 13.69 10.84
N ILE A 206 4.93 13.96 12.14
CA ILE A 206 4.39 12.96 13.07
C ILE A 206 2.99 12.48 12.63
N PRO A 207 1.98 13.35 12.45
CA PRO A 207 0.67 12.91 11.96
C PRO A 207 0.74 12.33 10.55
N LEU A 208 1.71 12.73 9.73
CA LEU A 208 1.93 12.16 8.40
C LEU A 208 2.42 10.70 8.44
N LEU A 209 3.01 10.25 9.56
CA LEU A 209 3.43 8.86 9.74
C LEU A 209 2.26 7.94 10.15
N LEU A 210 1.21 8.47 10.80
CA LEU A 210 0.02 7.71 11.20
C LEU A 210 -0.63 6.86 10.08
N PRO A 211 -0.90 7.39 8.87
CA PRO A 211 -1.49 6.59 7.80
C PRO A 211 -0.64 5.36 7.45
N PHE A 212 0.69 5.47 7.53
CA PHE A 212 1.59 4.36 7.28
C PHE A 212 1.54 3.32 8.40
N THR A 213 1.55 3.74 9.66
CA THR A 213 1.48 2.81 10.80
C THR A 213 0.14 2.07 10.85
N LEU A 214 -0.97 2.76 10.57
CA LEU A 214 -2.30 2.16 10.46
C LEU A 214 -2.35 1.11 9.35
N THR A 215 -1.80 1.43 8.18
CA THR A 215 -1.76 0.51 7.03
C THR A 215 -0.82 -0.68 7.27
N MET A 216 0.28 -0.47 7.99
CA MET A 216 1.13 -1.57 8.44
C MET A 216 0.39 -2.49 9.42
N ALA A 217 -0.34 -1.92 10.38
CA ALA A 217 -1.11 -2.70 11.35
C ALA A 217 -2.17 -3.57 10.67
N THR A 218 -2.89 -3.05 9.66
CA THR A 218 -3.88 -3.82 8.91
C THR A 218 -3.26 -4.89 8.04
N ALA A 219 -2.16 -4.59 7.34
CA ALA A 219 -1.43 -5.58 6.57
C ALA A 219 -0.92 -6.73 7.47
N TRP A 220 -0.38 -6.40 8.64
CA TRP A 220 0.08 -7.40 9.62
C TRP A 220 -1.08 -8.26 10.14
N LYS A 221 -2.21 -7.64 10.54
CA LYS A 221 -3.40 -8.38 10.98
C LYS A 221 -3.96 -9.29 9.90
N ALA A 222 -4.05 -8.81 8.65
CA ALA A 222 -4.50 -9.63 7.52
C ALA A 222 -3.60 -10.87 7.31
N LYS A 223 -2.28 -10.69 7.41
CA LYS A 223 -1.31 -11.80 7.38
C LYS A 223 -1.58 -12.82 8.50
N GLU A 224 -1.77 -12.37 9.74
CA GLU A 224 -2.01 -13.25 10.90
C GLU A 224 -3.35 -13.98 10.83
N HIS A 225 -4.40 -13.33 10.32
CA HIS A 225 -5.69 -13.97 10.07
C HIS A 225 -5.58 -15.06 8.99
N GLY A 226 -4.86 -14.81 7.90
CA GLY A 226 -4.58 -15.82 6.87
C GLY A 226 -3.82 -17.03 7.43
N LEU A 227 -2.78 -16.78 8.23
CA LEU A 227 -2.00 -17.84 8.87
C LEU A 227 -2.81 -18.65 9.90
N SER A 228 -3.66 -17.96 10.69
CA SER A 228 -4.53 -18.60 11.68
C SER A 228 -5.62 -19.44 11.02
N ALA A 229 -6.17 -18.99 9.89
CA ALA A 229 -7.08 -19.78 9.07
C ALA A 229 -6.38 -21.05 8.53
N LEU A 230 -5.15 -20.93 8.04
CA LEU A 230 -4.36 -22.07 7.56
C LEU A 230 -4.09 -23.09 8.67
N LYS A 231 -3.71 -22.64 9.88
CA LYS A 231 -3.51 -23.51 11.03
C LYS A 231 -4.80 -24.26 11.42
N ARG A 232 -5.95 -23.60 11.32
CA ARG A 232 -7.26 -24.23 11.58
C ARG A 232 -7.59 -25.27 10.51
N SER A 233 -7.38 -24.96 9.23
CA SER A 233 -7.63 -25.92 8.14
C SER A 233 -6.73 -27.15 8.23
N ALA A 234 -5.49 -27.01 8.71
CA ALA A 234 -4.56 -28.12 8.88
C ALA A 234 -4.87 -29.04 10.09
N LYS A 235 -5.62 -28.58 11.10
CA LYS A 235 -6.01 -29.39 12.27
C LYS A 235 -7.27 -30.24 12.03
N LEU A 236 -8.12 -29.83 11.09
CA LEU A 236 -9.37 -30.54 10.78
C LEU A 236 -9.23 -31.96 10.20
N PRO A 237 -8.17 -32.32 9.45
CA PRO A 237 -7.95 -33.71 9.01
C PRO A 237 -7.62 -34.65 10.17
N ALA A 238 -6.83 -34.19 11.14
CA ALA A 238 -6.39 -34.98 12.28
C ALA A 238 -7.51 -35.37 13.27
N LEU A 239 -8.67 -34.70 13.20
CA LEU A 239 -9.85 -34.98 14.04
C LEU A 239 -10.92 -35.81 13.33
N SER A 240 -10.81 -36.04 12.01
CA SER A 240 -11.73 -36.92 11.28
C SER A 240 -11.25 -38.37 11.20
N GLU A 241 -10.03 -38.65 11.66
CA GLU A 241 -9.44 -39.99 11.71
C GLU A 241 -9.41 -40.59 13.13
N SER A 242 -9.99 -39.88 14.12
CA SER A 242 -10.15 -40.31 15.52
C SER A 242 -11.61 -40.52 15.88
#